data_AF-R9M941-F1
#
_entry.id   AF-R9M941-F1
#
_cell.length_a   1.000
_cell.length_b   1.000
_cell.length_c   1.000
_cell.angle_alpha   90.00
_cell.angle_beta   90.00
_cell.angle_gamma   90.00
#
_symmetry.space_group_name_H-M   'P 1'
#
loop_
_entity.id
_entity.type
_entity.pdbx_description
1 polymer ?
#
loop_
_entity_poly.entity_id
_entity_poly.type
_entity_poly.pdbx_seq_one_letter_code
_entity_poly.pdbx_strand_id
1 'polypeptide(L)'
;MARSYDKEYKVQAVKLAREIGGDKAAKELGIPKGTIHAWLKAVREGRLEVGEGSHTPGSAMSLAEEITMLRRQVKELEKANRRLKEENEFLEEASAFFAASRRKSVRSKE
;
A
#
# COMPACT_ATOMS: atom_id res chain seq x y z
N MET A 1 -23.98 -30.15 -22.83
CA MET A 1 -24.41 -29.46 -21.59
C MET A 1 -23.29 -28.55 -21.14
N ALA A 2 -23.51 -27.23 -21.12
CA ALA A 2 -22.55 -26.31 -20.51
C ALA A 2 -22.62 -26.52 -18.98
N ARG A 3 -21.49 -26.90 -18.36
CA ARG A 3 -21.39 -26.89 -16.90
C ARG A 3 -21.51 -25.42 -16.46
N SER A 4 -22.62 -25.08 -15.79
CA SER A 4 -22.76 -23.80 -15.13
C SER A 4 -22.03 -23.88 -13.79
N TYR A 5 -21.26 -22.84 -13.47
CA TYR A 5 -20.55 -22.71 -12.21
C TYR A 5 -21.02 -21.42 -11.55
N ASP A 6 -21.31 -21.48 -10.25
CA ASP A 6 -21.71 -20.32 -9.47
C ASP A 6 -20.61 -19.28 -9.38
N LYS A 7 -21.02 -18.02 -9.12
CA LYS A 7 -20.09 -16.89 -9.04
C LYS A 7 -19.07 -17.10 -7.92
N GLU A 8 -19.51 -17.50 -6.73
CA GLU A 8 -18.65 -17.81 -5.59
C GLU A 8 -17.60 -18.88 -5.93
N TYR A 9 -18.01 -19.93 -6.64
CA TYR A 9 -17.09 -20.99 -7.07
C TYR A 9 -16.02 -20.46 -8.03
N LYS A 10 -16.41 -19.64 -9.02
CA LYS A 10 -15.46 -19.01 -9.94
C LYS A 10 -14.47 -18.10 -9.22
N VAL A 11 -14.94 -17.34 -8.24
CA VAL A 11 -14.11 -16.45 -7.41
C VAL A 11 -13.09 -17.26 -6.62
N GLN A 12 -13.51 -18.32 -5.92
CA GLN A 12 -12.61 -19.20 -5.16
C GLN A 12 -11.61 -19.92 -6.06
N ALA A 13 -12.06 -20.44 -7.21
CA ALA A 13 -11.19 -21.10 -8.18
C ALA A 13 -10.10 -20.17 -8.69
N VAL A 14 -10.44 -18.91 -8.96
CA VAL A 14 -9.45 -17.91 -9.38
C VAL A 14 -8.50 -17.52 -8.25
N LYS A 15 -8.95 -17.43 -7.00
CA LYS A 15 -8.07 -17.20 -5.84
C LYS A 15 -7.03 -18.33 -5.73
N LEU A 16 -7.49 -19.58 -5.75
CA LEU A 16 -6.60 -20.74 -5.74
C LEU A 16 -5.61 -20.71 -6.92
N ALA A 17 -6.10 -20.42 -8.13
CA ALA A 17 -5.25 -20.33 -9.32
C ALA A 17 -4.16 -19.25 -9.24
N ARG A 18 -4.34 -18.19 -8.42
CA ARG A 18 -3.30 -17.18 -8.17
C ARG A 18 -2.24 -17.67 -7.19
N GLU A 19 -2.62 -18.49 -6.22
CA GLU A 19 -1.73 -19.03 -5.19
C GLU A 19 -0.86 -20.17 -5.73
N ILE A 20 -1.47 -21.13 -6.45
CA ILE A 20 -0.79 -22.36 -6.88
C ILE A 20 -0.54 -22.45 -8.39
N GLY A 21 -1.07 -21.50 -9.16
CA GLY A 21 -1.02 -21.49 -10.62
C GLY A 21 -2.21 -22.17 -11.29
N GLY A 22 -2.69 -21.60 -12.40
CA GLY A 22 -3.93 -22.03 -13.07
C GLY A 22 -3.97 -23.51 -13.44
N ASP A 23 -2.86 -24.07 -13.91
CA ASP A 23 -2.79 -25.49 -14.28
C ASP A 23 -2.91 -26.44 -13.09
N LYS A 24 -2.34 -26.07 -11.93
CA LYS A 24 -2.45 -26.87 -10.70
C LYS A 24 -3.86 -26.75 -10.12
N ALA A 25 -4.41 -25.54 -10.08
CA ALA A 25 -5.78 -25.30 -9.63
C ALA A 25 -6.82 -26.02 -10.49
N ALA A 26 -6.64 -26.06 -11.82
CA ALA A 26 -7.51 -26.83 -12.70
C ALA A 26 -7.54 -28.33 -12.35
N LYS A 27 -6.36 -28.90 -12.06
CA LYS A 27 -6.21 -30.31 -11.68
C LYS A 27 -6.85 -30.60 -10.33
N GLU A 28 -6.63 -29.73 -9.35
CA GLU A 28 -7.16 -29.87 -7.99
C GLU A 28 -8.69 -29.73 -7.94
N LEU A 29 -9.25 -28.79 -8.71
CA LEU A 29 -10.68 -28.54 -8.80
C LEU A 29 -11.41 -29.46 -9.79
N GLY A 30 -10.69 -30.33 -10.51
CA GLY A 30 -11.28 -31.23 -11.51
C GLY A 30 -11.96 -30.51 -12.68
N ILE A 31 -11.53 -29.28 -13.00
CA ILE A 31 -12.11 -28.48 -14.09
C ILE A 31 -11.16 -28.42 -15.30
N PRO A 32 -11.68 -28.23 -16.52
CA PRO A 32 -10.82 -28.06 -17.69
C PRO A 32 -9.89 -26.86 -17.52
N LYS A 33 -8.62 -27.00 -17.92
CA LYS A 33 -7.63 -25.90 -17.90
C LYS A 33 -8.12 -24.66 -18.64
N GLY A 34 -8.79 -24.84 -19.78
CA GLY A 34 -9.37 -23.73 -20.55
C GLY A 34 -10.40 -22.91 -19.74
N THR A 35 -11.14 -23.57 -18.84
CA THR A 35 -12.15 -22.92 -17.99
C THR A 35 -11.51 -21.98 -16.96
N ILE A 36 -10.49 -22.44 -16.24
CA ILE A 36 -9.81 -21.58 -15.26
C ILE A 36 -9.08 -20.42 -15.94
N HIS A 37 -8.50 -20.64 -17.12
CA HIS A 37 -7.83 -19.59 -17.90
C HIS A 37 -8.84 -18.57 -18.43
N ALA A 38 -10.03 -19.01 -18.86
CA ALA A 38 -11.11 -18.13 -19.26
C ALA A 38 -11.58 -17.25 -18.10
N TRP A 39 -11.67 -17.79 -16.88
CA TRP A 39 -12.02 -17.00 -15.70
C TRP A 39 -10.91 -16.02 -15.31
N LEU A 40 -9.64 -16.44 -15.32
CA LEU A 40 -8.50 -15.54 -15.11
C LEU A 40 -8.48 -14.37 -16.12
N LYS A 41 -8.80 -14.66 -17.38
CA LYS A 41 -8.97 -13.64 -18.43
C LYS A 41 -10.15 -12.71 -18.12
N ALA A 42 -11.30 -13.26 -17.73
CA ALA A 42 -12.46 -12.47 -17.33
C ALA A 42 -12.18 -11.55 -16.13
N VAL A 43 -11.35 -11.98 -15.17
CA VAL A 43 -10.89 -11.13 -14.06
C VAL A 43 -10.01 -9.99 -14.56
N ARG A 44 -9.07 -10.27 -15.47
CA ARG A 44 -8.20 -9.24 -16.06
C ARG A 44 -8.98 -8.17 -16.81
N GLU A 45 -10.06 -8.57 -17.48
CA GLU A 45 -10.95 -7.69 -18.24
C GLU A 45 -12.04 -7.04 -17.35
N GLY A 46 -12.05 -7.29 -16.04
CA GLY A 46 -13.04 -6.72 -15.12
C GLY A 46 -14.45 -7.30 -15.25
N ARG A 47 -14.64 -8.39 -16.01
CA ARG A 47 -15.92 -9.08 -16.17
C ARG A 47 -16.24 -10.05 -15.03
N LEU A 48 -15.24 -10.39 -14.22
CA LEU A 48 -15.38 -11.20 -13.00
C LEU A 48 -14.63 -10.51 -11.85
N GLU A 49 -15.37 -10.03 -10.86
CA GLU A 49 -14.79 -9.39 -9.68
C GLU A 49 -14.34 -10.44 -8.66
N VAL A 50 -13.05 -10.38 -8.29
CA VAL A 50 -12.43 -11.27 -7.30
C VAL A 50 -11.81 -10.42 -6.19
N GLY A 51 -12.59 -9.47 -5.65
CA GLY A 51 -12.20 -8.61 -4.52
C GLY A 51 -10.90 -7.80 -4.71
N GLU A 52 -10.48 -7.11 -3.64
CA GLU A 52 -9.25 -6.31 -3.60
C GLU A 52 -8.03 -7.14 -4.05
N GLY A 53 -7.38 -6.69 -5.13
CA GLY A 53 -6.26 -7.39 -5.76
C GLY A 53 -6.50 -7.85 -7.20
N SER A 54 -7.63 -7.53 -7.84
CA SER A 54 -7.75 -7.67 -9.28
C SER A 54 -6.95 -6.59 -10.01
N HIS A 55 -5.71 -6.93 -10.41
CA HIS A 55 -4.94 -6.13 -11.35
C HIS A 55 -5.62 -6.15 -12.73
N THR A 56 -6.62 -5.29 -12.89
CA THR A 56 -7.14 -4.88 -14.19
C THR A 56 -6.24 -3.76 -14.74
N PRO A 57 -6.20 -3.54 -16.07
CA PRO A 57 -5.48 -2.41 -16.63
C PRO A 57 -5.88 -1.06 -16.00
N GLY A 58 -7.17 -0.88 -15.66
CA GLY A 58 -7.67 0.30 -14.94
C GLY A 58 -7.18 0.38 -13.49
N SER A 59 -7.14 -0.74 -12.76
CA SER A 59 -6.59 -0.78 -11.40
C SER A 59 -5.08 -0.53 -11.37
N ALA A 60 -4.34 -0.95 -12.40
CA ALA A 60 -2.90 -0.68 -12.50
C ALA A 60 -2.59 0.80 -12.77
N MET A 61 -3.38 1.47 -13.62
CA MET A 61 -3.29 2.93 -13.79
C MET A 61 -3.63 3.67 -12.50
N SER A 62 -4.72 3.29 -11.84
CA SER A 62 -5.11 3.83 -10.52
C SER A 62 -4.02 3.63 -9.46
N LEU A 63 -3.34 2.49 -9.46
CA LEU A 63 -2.25 2.20 -8.52
C LEU A 63 -1.01 3.06 -8.81
N ALA A 64 -0.69 3.31 -10.09
CA ALA A 64 0.42 4.18 -10.46
C ALA A 64 0.17 5.64 -10.04
N GLU A 65 -1.07 6.12 -10.19
CA GLU A 65 -1.50 7.43 -9.69
C GLU A 65 -1.40 7.50 -8.17
N GLU A 66 -1.87 6.47 -7.45
CA GLU A 66 -1.77 6.38 -5.99
C GLU A 66 -0.31 6.38 -5.51
N ILE A 67 0.57 5.61 -6.14
CA ILE A 67 2.01 5.61 -5.87
C ILE A 67 2.61 7.01 -6.05
N THR A 68 2.18 7.73 -7.08
CA THR A 68 2.67 9.09 -7.36
C THR A 68 2.23 10.08 -6.29
N MET A 69 0.97 9.99 -5.84
CA MET A 69 0.46 10.83 -4.75
C MET A 69 1.16 10.51 -3.43
N LEU A 70 1.33 9.23 -3.08
CA LEU A 70 2.02 8.80 -1.86
C LEU A 70 3.47 9.29 -1.85
N ARG A 71 4.20 9.19 -2.96
CA ARG A 71 5.57 9.72 -3.06
C ARG A 71 5.63 11.23 -2.81
N ARG A 72 4.64 11.98 -3.30
CA ARG A 72 4.54 13.43 -3.06
C ARG A 72 4.31 13.72 -1.57
N GLN A 73 3.37 13.02 -0.95
CA GLN A 73 3.06 13.17 0.48
C GLN A 73 4.27 12.84 1.36
N VAL A 74 4.97 11.74 1.08
CA VAL A 74 6.20 11.36 1.80
C VAL A 74 7.23 12.49 1.74
N LYS A 75 7.46 13.07 0.55
CA LYS A 75 8.41 14.18 0.37
C LYS A 75 7.99 15.44 1.13
N GLU A 76 6.70 15.73 1.20
CA GLU A 76 6.18 16.88 1.96
C GLU A 76 6.33 16.66 3.47
N LEU A 77 6.04 15.45 3.96
CA LEU A 77 6.22 15.06 5.36
C LEU A 77 7.69 15.07 5.78
N GLU A 78 8.61 14.58 4.94
CA GLU A 78 10.05 14.63 5.22
C GLU A 78 10.55 16.07 5.39
N LYS A 79 10.09 17.01 4.55
CA LYS A 79 10.44 18.43 4.67
C LYS A 79 9.89 19.04 5.96
N ALA A 80 8.66 18.72 6.32
CA ALA A 80 8.06 19.21 7.56
C ALA A 80 8.80 18.65 8.78
N ASN A 81 9.12 17.36 8.77
CA ASN A 81 9.87 16.70 9.84
C ASN A 81 11.26 17.33 10.02
N ARG A 82 11.95 17.64 8.92
CA ARG A 82 13.25 18.32 8.98
C ARG A 82 13.15 19.71 9.62
N ARG A 83 12.18 20.53 9.20
CA ARG A 83 11.96 21.86 9.80
C ARG A 83 11.64 21.79 11.29
N LEU A 84 10.77 20.86 11.69
CA LEU A 84 10.43 20.67 13.10
C LEU A 84 11.64 20.24 13.94
N LYS A 85 12.55 19.44 13.38
CA LYS A 85 13.81 19.09 14.05
C LYS A 85 14.73 20.30 14.20
N GLU A 86 14.91 21.07 13.14
CA GLU A 86 15.70 22.32 13.17
C GLU A 86 15.11 23.31 14.20
N GLU A 87 13.79 23.45 14.26
CA GLU A 87 13.10 24.30 15.25
C GLU A 87 13.29 23.80 16.68
N ASN A 88 13.17 22.48 16.92
CA ASN A 88 13.42 21.90 18.24
C ASN A 88 14.86 22.10 18.69
N GLU A 89 15.85 21.87 17.81
CA GLU A 89 17.27 22.09 18.11
C GLU A 89 17.53 23.57 18.48
N PHE A 90 16.98 24.51 17.70
CA PHE A 90 17.09 25.93 17.99
C PHE A 90 16.48 26.31 19.34
N LEU A 91 15.30 25.76 19.66
CA LEU A 91 14.63 26.02 20.94
C LEU A 91 15.41 25.41 22.13
N GLU A 92 15.99 24.23 21.95
CA GLU A 92 16.85 23.60 22.95
C GLU A 92 18.09 24.47 23.24
N GLU A 93 18.79 24.94 22.20
CA GLU A 93 19.94 25.84 22.33
C GLU A 93 19.57 27.15 23.03
N ALA A 94 18.47 27.78 22.62
CA ALA A 94 17.96 29.00 23.25
C ALA A 94 17.65 28.75 24.73
N SER A 95 17.00 27.63 25.07
CA SER A 95 16.67 27.27 26.44
C SER A 95 17.93 27.11 27.31
N ALA A 96 18.98 26.47 26.77
CA ALA A 96 20.25 26.29 27.44
C ALA A 96 20.98 27.63 27.66
N PHE A 97 20.99 28.50 26.65
CA PHE A 97 21.55 29.85 26.74
C PHE A 97 20.87 30.67 27.84
N PHE A 98 19.54 30.72 27.85
CA PHE A 98 18.80 31.46 28.87
C PHE A 98 19.01 30.87 30.27
N ALA A 99 19.05 29.53 30.41
CA ALA A 99 19.33 28.89 31.69
C ALA A 99 20.74 29.22 32.22
N ALA A 100 21.76 29.28 31.36
CA ALA A 100 23.12 29.65 31.73
C ALA A 100 23.23 31.14 32.11
N SER A 101 22.54 32.03 31.40
CA SER A 101 22.50 33.47 31.71
C SER A 101 21.94 33.75 33.10
N ARG A 102 20.87 33.04 33.51
CA ARG A 102 20.29 33.14 34.86
C ARG A 102 21.32 32.77 35.93
N ARG A 103 22.05 31.66 35.76
CA ARG A 103 23.08 31.22 36.72
C ARG A 103 24.22 32.24 36.86
N LYS A 104 24.68 32.86 35.77
CA LYS A 104 25.70 33.93 35.82
C LYS A 104 25.23 35.16 36.59
N SER A 105 23.98 35.58 36.41
CA SER A 105 23.42 36.75 37.12
C SER A 105 23.24 36.54 38.63
N VAL A 106 22.94 35.31 39.05
CA VAL A 106 22.83 34.95 40.48
C VAL A 106 24.21 34.98 41.13
N ARG A 107 25.24 34.48 40.44
CA ARG A 107 26.61 34.39 40.93
C ARG A 107 27.37 35.73 40.98
N SER A 108 26.84 36.80 40.37
CA SER A 108 27.42 38.15 40.46
C SER A 108 26.72 39.04 41.49
N LYS A 109 25.69 38.53 42.18
CA LYS A 109 24.95 39.22 43.25
C LYS A 109 25.33 38.74 44.65
N GLU A 110 26.15 37.69 44.73
CA GLU A 110 26.93 37.31 45.92
C GLU A 110 28.28 38.03 45.89
#